data_AF-A0A2W0BNZ1-F1
#
_entry.id   AF-A0A2W0BNZ1-F1
#
_cell.length_a   1.000
_cell.length_b   1.000
_cell.length_c   1.000
_cell.angle_alpha   90.00
_cell.angle_beta   90.00
_cell.angle_gamma   90.00
#
_symmetry.space_group_name_H-M   'P 1'
#
loop_
_entity.id
_entity.type
_entity.pdbx_description
1 polymer ?
#
loop_
_entity_poly.entity_id
_entity_poly.type
_entity_poly.pdbx_seq_one_letter_code
_entity_poly.pdbx_strand_id
1 'polypeptide(L)'
;MPLLTSCGGSVKTPESLPATASPSSPPPIVNPTASMSVSATTVPQGSKVIVSWQTQNASSISLTENEQSVALTGNPVNSTGTQFVLNTAGTTIFSLTATGAAGTNPATVSVSVTVSAVPRLDHIIVVILQNNSFDHLFGTYPAPPGNTVDGLSPAALGYEQVDQNGTTVTPFALGNTLAPNLPEGYTAYTTVWDAGKMDKFAYYNGDIAMGYYDSTTAGMSTLWAYASQFALADHYFQSSWGEAPTNQLYMVAANDNDQNFSVNPFYPPCQAPEPSAMPYTFTNVADQLASKQISWGTYQQGYGDCASDQPLHNALQYFTSTNASPNMQDYSQFSVAVQNGTLPGVSFVIPSATNDMHPGYFNPISVGVQFLDALIKQVQSSSIWSSSAIIITFDDGGGWYDHVAPPQIDNQGLGFRVPTLVISPLAKHGYVSHVVMDHVSILKLIQWNWNLPNLNLRNAASGDMLDLFQF
;
A
#
# COMPACT_ATOMS: atom_id res chain seq x y z
N MET A 1 -52.63 92.31 48.74
CA MET A 1 -54.01 92.85 48.65
C MET A 1 -54.16 93.54 47.30
N PRO A 2 -55.32 93.52 46.62
CA PRO A 2 -55.87 92.35 45.92
C PRO A 2 -56.38 92.69 44.48
N LEU A 3 -56.89 91.66 43.78
CA LEU A 3 -57.99 91.63 42.78
C LEU A 3 -57.85 92.21 41.36
N LEU A 4 -58.11 91.30 40.40
CA LEU A 4 -58.92 91.36 39.16
C LEU A 4 -58.44 92.29 38.01
N THR A 5 -58.53 91.95 36.72
CA THR A 5 -59.65 91.31 35.98
C THR A 5 -59.18 90.79 34.60
N SER A 6 -59.98 89.92 34.00
CA SER A 6 -59.82 89.11 32.77
C SER A 6 -59.91 89.82 31.40
N CYS A 7 -59.45 89.14 30.33
CA CYS A 7 -60.11 89.01 29.01
C CYS A 7 -59.68 87.68 28.33
N GLY A 8 -60.58 87.05 27.54
CA GLY A 8 -60.47 85.66 27.05
C GLY A 8 -60.05 85.46 25.58
N GLY A 9 -59.89 84.18 25.20
CA GLY A 9 -59.68 83.69 23.83
C GLY A 9 -59.63 82.15 23.77
N SER A 10 -60.30 81.55 22.79
CA SER A 10 -60.56 80.10 22.63
C SER A 10 -59.35 79.28 22.14
N VAL A 11 -59.22 78.02 22.59
CA VAL A 11 -58.14 77.07 22.21
C VAL A 11 -58.74 75.78 21.60
N LYS A 12 -58.15 75.30 20.50
CA LYS A 12 -58.45 74.03 19.80
C LYS A 12 -57.90 72.81 20.56
N THR A 13 -58.62 71.69 20.51
CA THR A 13 -58.25 70.37 21.06
C THR A 13 -57.18 69.65 20.24
N PRO A 14 -56.19 68.94 20.84
CA PRO A 14 -55.27 68.04 20.12
C PRO A 14 -55.83 66.62 19.94
N GLU A 15 -55.52 65.98 18.80
CA GLU A 15 -55.83 64.59 18.44
C GLU A 15 -55.12 63.56 19.36
N SER A 16 -55.81 62.45 19.65
CA SER A 16 -55.29 61.30 20.41
C SER A 16 -54.53 60.32 19.51
N LEU A 17 -53.31 59.95 19.92
CA LEU A 17 -52.50 58.89 19.31
C LEU A 17 -53.10 57.49 19.53
N PRO A 18 -52.97 56.55 18.57
CA PRO A 18 -53.51 55.19 18.69
C PRO A 18 -52.64 54.31 19.61
N ALA A 19 -53.30 53.41 20.35
CA ALA A 19 -52.67 52.50 21.29
C ALA A 19 -51.74 51.49 20.59
N THR A 20 -50.55 51.29 21.16
CA THR A 20 -49.53 50.31 20.73
C THR A 20 -50.00 48.88 20.98
N ALA A 21 -49.91 48.01 19.96
CA ALA A 21 -50.15 46.58 20.08
C ALA A 21 -49.13 45.91 21.01
N SER A 22 -49.58 44.96 21.85
CA SER A 22 -48.69 44.11 22.67
C SER A 22 -47.76 43.26 21.78
N PRO A 23 -46.51 43.02 22.21
CA PRO A 23 -45.59 42.15 21.47
C PRO A 23 -46.13 40.72 21.42
N SER A 24 -46.20 40.15 20.22
CA SER A 24 -46.50 38.73 20.01
C SER A 24 -45.48 37.85 20.73
N SER A 25 -45.94 36.80 21.41
CA SER A 25 -45.09 35.79 22.04
C SER A 25 -44.04 35.25 21.04
N PRO A 26 -42.79 35.01 21.47
CA PRO A 26 -41.77 34.41 20.60
C PRO A 26 -42.27 33.08 20.01
N PRO A 27 -41.91 32.74 18.76
CA PRO A 27 -42.27 31.45 18.19
C PRO A 27 -41.76 30.31 19.08
N PRO A 28 -42.51 29.20 19.22
CA PRO A 28 -42.10 28.08 20.05
C PRO A 28 -40.75 27.52 19.59
N ILE A 29 -39.84 27.31 20.53
CA ILE A 29 -38.55 26.68 20.28
C ILE A 29 -38.82 25.23 19.86
N VAL A 30 -38.54 24.90 18.61
CA VAL A 30 -38.64 23.53 18.09
C VAL A 30 -37.34 22.80 18.41
N ASN A 31 -37.43 21.68 19.13
CA ASN A 31 -36.27 20.89 19.47
C ASN A 31 -35.64 20.25 18.21
N PRO A 32 -34.31 20.14 18.14
CA PRO A 32 -33.66 19.39 17.09
C PRO A 32 -34.01 17.90 17.20
N THR A 33 -34.04 17.21 16.06
CA THR A 33 -34.12 15.74 16.00
C THR A 33 -32.96 15.19 15.19
N ALA A 34 -32.51 13.98 15.51
CA ALA A 34 -31.44 13.31 14.79
C ALA A 34 -31.77 11.82 14.58
N SER A 35 -31.38 11.29 13.42
CA SER A 35 -31.33 9.85 13.15
C SER A 35 -29.95 9.49 12.60
N MET A 36 -29.52 8.26 12.86
CA MET A 36 -28.21 7.77 12.46
C MET A 36 -28.30 6.30 12.04
N SER A 37 -27.47 5.91 11.07
CA SER A 37 -27.39 4.56 10.54
C SER A 37 -25.96 4.22 10.11
N VAL A 38 -25.68 2.93 10.00
CA VAL A 38 -24.40 2.40 9.52
C VAL A 38 -24.62 1.48 8.33
N SER A 39 -23.67 1.44 7.40
CA SER A 39 -23.73 0.54 6.24
C SER A 39 -23.67 -0.95 6.63
N ALA A 40 -23.11 -1.28 7.80
CA ALA A 40 -23.07 -2.62 8.36
C ALA A 40 -22.98 -2.56 9.89
N THR A 41 -23.68 -3.47 10.59
CA THR A 41 -23.67 -3.56 12.06
C THR A 41 -22.58 -4.48 12.59
N THR A 42 -22.02 -5.34 11.73
CA THR A 42 -20.90 -6.23 12.05
C THR A 42 -19.92 -6.22 10.89
N VAL A 43 -18.64 -6.00 11.17
CA VAL A 43 -17.57 -6.02 10.16
C VAL A 43 -16.29 -6.63 10.73
N PRO A 44 -15.43 -7.25 9.90
CA PRO A 44 -14.07 -7.57 10.30
C PRO A 44 -13.24 -6.31 10.64
N GLN A 45 -12.29 -6.43 11.55
CA GLN A 45 -11.30 -5.39 11.84
C GLN A 45 -10.59 -4.91 10.56
N GLY A 46 -10.47 -3.59 10.39
CA GLY A 46 -9.92 -2.95 9.17
C GLY A 46 -10.98 -2.62 8.11
N SER A 47 -12.22 -3.07 8.27
CA SER A 47 -13.29 -2.77 7.31
C SER A 47 -13.69 -1.30 7.33
N LYS A 48 -14.12 -0.81 6.16
CA LYS A 48 -14.71 0.53 6.02
C LYS A 48 -16.21 0.48 6.31
N VAL A 49 -16.70 1.42 7.12
CA VAL A 49 -18.13 1.59 7.43
C VAL A 49 -18.55 3.01 7.10
N ILE A 50 -19.68 3.17 6.44
CA ILE A 50 -20.28 4.49 6.21
C ILE A 50 -21.27 4.76 7.34
N VAL A 51 -21.03 5.83 8.09
CA VAL A 51 -21.94 6.33 9.12
C VAL A 51 -22.73 7.50 8.53
N SER A 52 -24.05 7.37 8.47
CA SER A 52 -24.95 8.35 7.85
C SER A 52 -25.92 8.91 8.86
N TRP A 53 -26.32 10.17 8.70
CA TRP A 53 -27.28 10.82 9.60
C TRP A 53 -28.21 11.80 8.90
N GLN A 54 -29.34 12.06 9.55
CA GLN A 54 -30.25 13.13 9.17
C GLN A 54 -30.62 13.92 10.41
N THR A 55 -30.74 15.24 10.28
CA THR A 55 -31.22 16.09 11.36
C THR A 55 -32.37 16.98 10.90
N GLN A 56 -33.22 17.40 11.84
CA GLN A 56 -34.20 18.46 11.61
C GLN A 56 -34.04 19.49 12.71
N ASN A 57 -34.22 20.77 12.35
CA ASN A 57 -34.15 21.91 13.27
C ASN A 57 -32.80 22.06 14.02
N ALA A 58 -31.73 21.43 13.52
CA ALA A 58 -30.38 21.58 14.04
C ALA A 58 -29.64 22.71 13.31
N SER A 59 -28.88 23.51 14.05
CA SER A 59 -27.96 24.52 13.51
C SER A 59 -26.52 24.03 13.46
N SER A 60 -26.18 23.02 14.26
CA SER A 60 -24.86 22.39 14.29
C SER A 60 -24.96 20.94 14.75
N ILE A 61 -23.90 20.18 14.47
CA ILE A 61 -23.74 18.79 14.92
C ILE A 61 -22.34 18.55 15.46
N SER A 62 -22.20 17.59 16.37
CA SER A 62 -20.93 16.97 16.72
C SER A 62 -21.05 15.45 16.60
N LEU A 63 -19.96 14.80 16.18
CA LEU A 63 -19.86 13.35 16.06
C LEU A 63 -18.74 12.87 16.96
N THR A 64 -18.98 11.79 17.69
CA THR A 64 -17.95 11.06 18.42
C THR A 64 -17.85 9.61 17.96
N GLU A 65 -16.64 9.07 18.00
CA GLU A 65 -16.30 7.66 17.87
C GLU A 65 -15.70 7.21 19.21
N ASN A 66 -16.35 6.27 19.90
CA ASN A 66 -15.94 5.83 21.24
C ASN A 66 -15.65 7.00 22.19
N GLU A 67 -16.57 7.97 22.21
CA GLU A 67 -16.49 9.21 22.99
C GLU A 67 -15.42 10.23 22.53
N GLN A 68 -14.57 9.88 21.57
CA GLN A 68 -13.61 10.82 20.99
C GLN A 68 -14.23 11.63 19.86
N SER A 69 -13.97 12.94 19.85
CA SER A 69 -14.52 13.84 18.83
C SER A 69 -13.94 13.57 17.44
N VAL A 70 -14.81 13.44 16.45
CA VAL A 70 -14.45 13.30 15.04
C VAL A 70 -14.54 14.66 14.36
N ALA A 71 -13.47 15.08 13.70
CA ALA A 71 -13.48 16.29 12.89
C ALA A 71 -14.35 16.07 11.64
N LEU A 72 -15.39 16.89 11.48
CA LEU A 72 -16.21 16.92 10.27
C LEU A 72 -15.83 18.15 9.44
N THR A 73 -15.65 17.98 8.13
CA THR A 73 -15.38 19.09 7.21
C THR A 73 -16.69 19.73 6.73
N GLY A 74 -16.77 21.07 6.73
CA GLY A 74 -17.95 21.83 6.27
C GLY A 74 -19.04 22.04 7.33
N ASN A 75 -20.30 22.19 6.89
CA ASN A 75 -21.49 22.30 7.77
C ASN A 75 -22.47 21.14 7.50
N PRO A 76 -22.18 19.92 7.97
CA PRO A 76 -22.82 18.69 7.48
C PRO A 76 -24.11 18.35 8.24
N VAL A 77 -24.87 19.37 8.64
CA VAL A 77 -26.16 19.24 9.35
C VAL A 77 -27.07 18.22 8.66
N ASN A 78 -27.02 18.18 7.31
CA ASN A 78 -27.62 17.15 6.49
C ASN A 78 -26.56 16.58 5.53
N SER A 79 -25.86 15.51 5.93
CA SER A 79 -24.86 14.80 5.12
C SER A 79 -25.36 13.42 4.72
N THR A 80 -24.96 12.92 3.56
CA THR A 80 -25.22 11.54 3.12
C THR A 80 -24.34 10.51 3.84
N GLY A 81 -23.38 10.94 4.65
CA GLY A 81 -22.57 10.11 5.53
C GLY A 81 -21.05 10.34 5.42
N THR A 82 -20.31 9.78 6.36
CA THR A 82 -18.83 9.81 6.41
C THR A 82 -18.31 8.38 6.57
N GLN A 83 -17.19 8.08 5.91
CA GLN A 83 -16.56 6.76 5.96
C GLN A 83 -15.54 6.68 7.10
N PHE A 84 -15.57 5.56 7.83
CA PHE A 84 -14.67 5.24 8.93
C PHE A 84 -13.98 3.89 8.67
N VAL A 85 -12.74 3.73 9.12
CA VAL A 85 -12.01 2.46 9.07
C VAL A 85 -11.89 1.94 10.50
N LEU A 86 -12.49 0.78 10.79
CA LEU A 86 -12.60 0.28 12.17
C LEU A 86 -11.46 -0.70 12.50
N ASN A 87 -10.38 -0.20 13.09
CA ASN A 87 -9.15 -0.98 13.30
C ASN A 87 -9.04 -1.70 14.66
N THR A 88 -10.02 -1.53 15.55
CA THR A 88 -10.00 -2.14 16.89
C THR A 88 -11.15 -3.13 17.02
N ALA A 89 -10.83 -4.39 17.31
CA ALA A 89 -11.83 -5.40 17.60
C ALA A 89 -12.64 -5.04 18.86
N GLY A 90 -13.92 -5.41 18.87
CA GLY A 90 -14.86 -5.03 19.92
C GLY A 90 -16.03 -4.22 19.37
N THR A 91 -16.65 -3.39 20.21
CA THR A 91 -17.79 -2.56 19.79
C THR A 91 -17.34 -1.12 19.62
N THR A 92 -17.44 -0.59 18.40
CA THR A 92 -17.29 0.85 18.16
C THR A 92 -18.65 1.51 18.24
N ILE A 93 -18.77 2.60 19.01
CA ILE A 93 -19.99 3.38 19.17
C ILE A 93 -19.80 4.74 18.51
N PHE A 94 -20.65 5.06 17.54
CA PHE A 94 -20.77 6.41 16.98
C PHE A 94 -21.92 7.13 17.65
N SER A 95 -21.69 8.37 18.10
CA SER A 95 -22.76 9.21 18.67
C SER A 95 -22.81 10.57 17.99
N LEU A 96 -23.97 10.92 17.45
CA LEU A 96 -24.25 12.25 16.90
C LEU A 96 -25.02 13.07 17.91
N THR A 97 -24.58 14.30 18.16
CA THR A 97 -25.34 15.28 18.93
C THR A 97 -25.73 16.44 18.02
N ALA A 98 -27.03 16.61 17.80
CA ALA A 98 -27.61 17.71 17.03
C ALA A 98 -28.06 18.84 17.97
N THR A 99 -27.61 20.07 17.70
CA THR A 99 -27.87 21.25 18.55
C THR A 99 -28.67 22.28 17.77
N GLY A 100 -29.76 22.81 18.37
CA GLY A 100 -30.63 23.81 17.75
C GLY A 100 -30.07 25.25 17.84
N ALA A 101 -30.73 26.18 17.13
CA ALA A 101 -30.26 27.56 16.90
C ALA A 101 -30.04 28.44 18.16
N ALA A 102 -30.48 27.99 19.34
CA ALA A 102 -30.28 28.67 20.63
C ALA A 102 -29.28 27.96 21.56
N GLY A 103 -28.63 26.87 21.11
CA GLY A 103 -27.71 26.08 21.95
C GLY A 103 -28.40 25.25 23.05
N THR A 104 -29.73 25.30 23.14
CA THR A 104 -30.54 24.60 24.14
C THR A 104 -31.19 23.34 23.55
N ASN A 105 -31.34 22.28 24.36
CA ASN A 105 -32.01 21.01 24.04
C ASN A 105 -31.35 20.16 22.93
N PRO A 106 -30.11 19.67 23.12
CA PRO A 106 -29.47 18.79 22.15
C PRO A 106 -30.19 17.44 22.04
N ALA A 107 -30.23 16.88 20.83
CA ALA A 107 -30.68 15.51 20.59
C ALA A 107 -29.47 14.64 20.25
N THR A 108 -29.26 13.58 21.04
CA THR A 108 -28.18 12.62 20.83
C THR A 108 -28.74 11.27 20.37
N VAL A 109 -28.15 10.72 19.32
CA VAL A 109 -28.43 9.38 18.81
C VAL A 109 -27.12 8.62 18.67
N SER A 110 -27.14 7.32 18.95
CA SER A 110 -25.96 6.47 18.85
C SER A 110 -26.26 5.21 18.04
N VAL A 111 -25.25 4.73 17.33
CA VAL A 111 -25.23 3.44 16.62
C VAL A 111 -23.95 2.70 16.98
N SER A 112 -24.00 1.38 16.99
CA SER A 112 -22.84 0.54 17.26
C SER A 112 -22.50 -0.35 16.09
N VAL A 113 -21.20 -0.60 15.91
CA VAL A 113 -20.67 -1.59 14.98
C VAL A 113 -19.83 -2.58 15.77
N THR A 114 -20.15 -3.87 15.63
CA THR A 114 -19.32 -4.95 16.16
C THR A 114 -18.18 -5.24 15.19
N VAL A 115 -16.96 -5.10 15.66
CA VAL A 115 -15.73 -5.33 14.92
C VAL A 115 -15.16 -6.68 15.34
N SER A 116 -15.26 -7.68 14.48
CA SER A 116 -14.67 -9.00 14.73
C SER A 116 -13.15 -8.93 14.61
N ALA A 117 -12.43 -9.52 15.56
CA ALA A 117 -10.99 -9.71 15.43
C ALA A 117 -10.70 -10.54 14.17
N VAL A 118 -9.74 -10.09 13.38
CA VAL A 118 -9.23 -10.82 12.21
C VAL A 118 -7.97 -11.55 12.66
N PRO A 119 -7.78 -12.85 12.34
CA PRO A 119 -6.50 -13.51 12.52
C PRO A 119 -5.36 -12.62 12.01
N ARG A 120 -4.36 -12.38 12.87
CA ARG A 120 -3.15 -11.65 12.49
C ARG A 120 -2.05 -12.65 12.18
N LEU A 121 -1.12 -12.21 11.35
CA LEU A 121 0.09 -12.96 11.05
C LEU A 121 1.06 -12.77 12.22
N ASP A 122 1.65 -13.86 12.70
CA ASP A 122 2.77 -13.78 13.64
C ASP A 122 4.06 -13.44 12.89
N HIS A 123 4.18 -13.89 11.64
CA HIS A 123 5.36 -13.66 10.80
C HIS A 123 4.97 -13.22 9.37
N ILE A 124 5.53 -12.10 8.92
CA ILE A 124 5.52 -11.68 7.52
C ILE A 124 6.95 -11.80 6.99
N ILE A 125 7.14 -12.68 6.01
CA ILE A 125 8.42 -12.97 5.37
C ILE A 125 8.37 -12.38 3.96
N VAL A 126 9.20 -11.39 3.67
CA VAL A 126 9.25 -10.72 2.36
C VAL A 126 10.51 -11.17 1.63
N VAL A 127 10.38 -11.97 0.60
CA VAL A 127 11.48 -12.40 -0.28
C VAL A 127 11.56 -11.43 -1.46
N ILE A 128 12.71 -10.75 -1.58
CA ILE A 128 12.94 -9.71 -2.59
C ILE A 128 13.88 -10.29 -3.65
N LEU A 129 13.32 -10.60 -4.82
CA LEU A 129 14.02 -11.05 -6.02
C LEU A 129 14.29 -9.85 -6.95
N GLN A 130 14.94 -10.09 -8.09
CA GLN A 130 15.55 -9.04 -8.89
C GLN A 130 15.10 -9.02 -10.35
N ASN A 131 14.81 -7.84 -10.90
CA ASN A 131 14.87 -7.53 -12.35
C ASN A 131 14.05 -8.42 -13.29
N ASN A 132 12.77 -8.66 -12.98
CA ASN A 132 11.87 -9.40 -13.86
C ASN A 132 10.48 -8.75 -13.90
N SER A 133 10.00 -8.43 -15.10
CA SER A 133 8.64 -7.94 -15.30
C SER A 133 7.58 -9.04 -15.11
N PHE A 134 6.34 -8.64 -14.86
CA PHE A 134 5.23 -9.60 -14.72
C PHE A 134 5.07 -10.45 -15.97
N ASP A 135 4.99 -9.84 -17.15
CA ASP A 135 4.79 -10.57 -18.40
C ASP A 135 5.96 -11.50 -18.76
N HIS A 136 7.18 -11.17 -18.35
CA HIS A 136 8.35 -12.02 -18.56
C HIS A 136 8.23 -13.37 -17.82
N LEU A 137 7.64 -13.41 -16.62
CA LEU A 137 7.51 -14.65 -15.83
C LEU A 137 6.10 -15.26 -15.82
N PHE A 138 5.07 -14.44 -15.90
CA PHE A 138 3.67 -14.81 -15.74
C PHE A 138 2.79 -14.36 -16.90
N GLY A 139 3.35 -13.74 -17.94
CA GLY A 139 2.56 -13.28 -19.10
C GLY A 139 1.76 -14.41 -19.74
N THR A 140 2.33 -15.62 -19.80
CA THR A 140 1.61 -16.80 -20.34
C THR A 140 1.09 -17.76 -19.26
N TYR A 141 1.07 -17.33 -18.01
CA TYR A 141 0.54 -18.13 -16.91
C TYR A 141 -0.97 -18.40 -17.12
N PRO A 142 -1.39 -19.68 -17.11
CA PRO A 142 -2.80 -20.00 -17.28
C PRO A 142 -3.57 -19.60 -16.02
N ALA A 143 -4.57 -18.74 -16.18
CA ALA A 143 -5.44 -18.34 -15.08
C ALA A 143 -6.06 -19.57 -14.38
N PRO A 144 -6.05 -19.63 -13.03
CA PRO A 144 -6.77 -20.66 -12.29
C PRO A 144 -8.26 -20.66 -12.63
N PRO A 145 -8.97 -21.80 -12.52
CA PRO A 145 -10.40 -21.87 -12.79
C PRO A 145 -11.19 -20.78 -12.05
N GLY A 146 -11.98 -20.00 -12.80
CA GLY A 146 -12.78 -18.91 -12.23
C GLY A 146 -12.04 -17.58 -12.02
N ASN A 147 -10.77 -17.49 -12.38
CA ASN A 147 -9.98 -16.25 -12.34
C ASN A 147 -9.63 -15.80 -13.76
N THR A 148 -9.20 -14.55 -13.86
CA THR A 148 -8.52 -13.98 -15.02
C THR A 148 -7.10 -13.63 -14.65
N VAL A 149 -6.23 -13.53 -15.65
CA VAL A 149 -4.88 -12.97 -15.51
C VAL A 149 -4.75 -11.93 -16.61
N ASP A 150 -4.34 -10.72 -16.27
CA ASP A 150 -3.96 -9.69 -17.24
C ASP A 150 -2.56 -10.02 -17.80
N GLY A 151 -2.49 -11.07 -18.60
CA GLY A 151 -1.25 -11.61 -19.16
C GLY A 151 -1.07 -11.32 -20.65
N LEU A 152 0.02 -11.80 -21.20
CA LEU A 152 0.29 -11.81 -22.63
C LEU A 152 -0.60 -12.82 -23.37
N SER A 153 -1.02 -12.42 -24.56
CA SER A 153 -1.45 -13.34 -25.61
C SER A 153 -0.49 -13.25 -26.79
N PRO A 154 0.66 -13.98 -26.77
CA PRO A 154 1.74 -13.78 -27.74
C PRO A 154 1.34 -13.96 -29.21
N ALA A 155 0.31 -14.76 -29.48
CA ALA A 155 -0.22 -15.00 -30.83
C ALA A 155 -1.34 -14.03 -31.24
N ALA A 156 -1.77 -13.14 -30.34
CA ALA A 156 -2.77 -12.12 -30.64
C ALA A 156 -2.13 -10.87 -31.24
N LEU A 157 -2.91 -10.17 -32.07
CA LEU A 157 -2.54 -8.84 -32.56
C LEU A 157 -2.52 -7.84 -31.39
N GLY A 158 -1.59 -6.91 -31.42
CA GLY A 158 -1.47 -5.82 -30.45
C GLY A 158 -0.24 -5.89 -29.55
N TYR A 159 0.57 -6.95 -29.64
CA TYR A 159 1.84 -7.07 -28.91
C TYR A 159 3.07 -6.89 -29.81
N GLU A 160 2.87 -6.67 -31.11
CA GLU A 160 3.94 -6.38 -32.06
C GLU A 160 4.64 -5.05 -31.74
N GLN A 161 5.97 -5.06 -31.73
CA GLN A 161 6.81 -3.86 -31.66
C GLN A 161 7.72 -3.77 -32.89
N VAL A 162 8.30 -2.60 -33.12
CA VAL A 162 9.26 -2.38 -34.21
C VAL A 162 10.64 -2.11 -33.60
N ASP A 163 11.64 -2.91 -33.97
CA ASP A 163 13.02 -2.75 -33.52
C ASP A 163 13.72 -1.54 -34.20
N GLN A 164 14.99 -1.29 -33.86
CA GLN A 164 15.76 -0.20 -34.48
C GLN A 164 15.99 -0.37 -36.00
N ASN A 165 15.89 -1.60 -36.51
CA ASN A 165 16.09 -1.92 -37.92
C ASN A 165 14.79 -1.83 -38.73
N GLY A 166 13.65 -1.57 -38.09
CA GLY A 166 12.33 -1.57 -38.73
C GLY A 166 11.69 -2.96 -38.82
N THR A 167 12.24 -3.95 -38.12
CA THR A 167 11.74 -5.33 -38.05
C THR A 167 10.60 -5.41 -37.03
N THR A 168 9.52 -6.10 -37.39
CA THR A 168 8.45 -6.41 -36.44
C THR A 168 8.87 -7.56 -35.52
N VAL A 169 8.77 -7.34 -34.21
CA VAL A 169 9.06 -8.31 -33.15
C VAL A 169 7.80 -8.56 -32.34
N THR A 170 7.43 -9.83 -32.16
CA THR A 170 6.35 -10.27 -31.26
C THR A 170 6.94 -10.91 -30.02
N PRO A 171 6.21 -10.98 -28.89
CA PRO A 171 6.65 -11.77 -27.74
C PRO A 171 6.96 -13.21 -28.14
N PHE A 172 8.03 -13.79 -27.58
CA PHE A 172 8.45 -15.15 -27.89
C PHE A 172 8.95 -15.91 -26.66
N ALA A 173 8.75 -17.23 -26.65
CA ALA A 173 9.24 -18.09 -25.57
C ALA A 173 10.77 -18.17 -25.58
N LEU A 174 11.39 -17.86 -24.45
CA LEU A 174 12.85 -17.95 -24.26
C LEU A 174 13.34 -19.38 -24.04
N GLY A 175 12.47 -20.28 -23.59
CA GLY A 175 12.85 -21.62 -23.16
C GLY A 175 13.88 -21.55 -22.02
N ASN A 176 14.98 -22.29 -22.16
CA ASN A 176 16.07 -22.30 -21.16
C ASN A 176 17.22 -21.34 -21.53
N THR A 177 16.97 -20.34 -22.37
CA THR A 177 17.95 -19.32 -22.71
C THR A 177 18.37 -18.54 -21.47
N LEU A 178 19.68 -18.32 -21.32
CA LEU A 178 20.22 -17.44 -20.29
C LEU A 178 19.85 -15.99 -20.64
N ALA A 179 18.94 -15.43 -19.86
CA ALA A 179 18.49 -14.05 -20.02
C ALA A 179 19.66 -13.08 -19.72
N PRO A 180 19.98 -12.13 -20.63
CA PRO A 180 20.99 -11.10 -20.38
C PRO A 180 20.44 -10.03 -19.43
N ASN A 181 21.33 -9.23 -18.83
CA ASN A 181 20.90 -7.99 -18.18
C ASN A 181 20.52 -6.95 -19.26
N LEU A 182 19.38 -6.28 -19.10
CA LEU A 182 18.89 -5.29 -20.06
C LEU A 182 19.01 -3.87 -19.49
N PRO A 183 18.93 -2.83 -20.33
CA PRO A 183 18.87 -1.46 -19.83
C PRO A 183 17.63 -1.23 -18.94
N GLU A 184 17.88 -0.69 -17.75
CA GLU A 184 16.88 -0.46 -16.71
C GLU A 184 17.06 0.91 -16.02
N GLY A 185 16.22 1.19 -15.02
CA GLY A 185 16.17 2.48 -14.33
C GLY A 185 15.46 3.58 -15.12
N TYR A 186 15.42 4.78 -14.53
CA TYR A 186 14.52 5.86 -14.94
C TYR A 186 14.55 6.17 -16.45
N THR A 187 15.75 6.35 -17.00
CA THR A 187 15.93 6.71 -18.42
C THR A 187 15.46 5.59 -19.34
N ALA A 188 15.82 4.34 -19.04
CA ALA A 188 15.40 3.20 -19.85
C ALA A 188 13.90 3.00 -19.77
N TYR A 189 13.35 2.99 -18.55
CA TYR A 189 11.94 2.73 -18.32
C TYR A 189 11.02 3.78 -18.93
N THR A 190 11.34 5.07 -18.77
CA THR A 190 10.56 6.14 -19.40
C THR A 190 10.68 6.13 -20.93
N THR A 191 11.77 5.60 -21.49
CA THR A 191 11.96 5.46 -22.94
C THR A 191 11.10 4.32 -23.51
N VAL A 192 11.11 3.14 -22.88
CA VAL A 192 10.33 1.97 -23.36
C VAL A 192 8.83 2.11 -23.10
N TRP A 193 8.45 2.86 -22.06
CA TRP A 193 7.06 3.22 -21.76
C TRP A 193 6.39 4.05 -22.87
N ASP A 194 7.15 4.91 -23.56
CA ASP A 194 6.71 5.80 -24.64
C ASP A 194 5.36 6.51 -24.38
N ALA A 195 5.24 7.21 -23.25
CA ALA A 195 4.01 7.90 -22.86
C ALA A 195 2.77 6.98 -22.78
N GLY A 196 2.98 5.71 -22.38
CA GLY A 196 1.94 4.72 -22.17
C GLY A 196 1.60 3.88 -23.40
N LYS A 197 2.33 4.02 -24.51
CA LYS A 197 2.14 3.17 -25.69
C LYS A 197 2.77 1.80 -25.57
N MET A 198 3.79 1.66 -24.72
CA MET A 198 4.43 0.36 -24.43
C MET A 198 5.03 -0.33 -25.67
N ASP A 199 5.49 0.45 -26.66
CA ASP A 199 5.85 -0.04 -28.00
C ASP A 199 7.35 0.11 -28.34
N LYS A 200 8.20 0.41 -27.34
CA LYS A 200 9.64 0.69 -27.53
C LYS A 200 10.60 -0.25 -26.83
N PHE A 201 10.14 -1.34 -26.25
CA PHE A 201 11.02 -2.35 -25.63
C PHE A 201 11.96 -2.98 -26.66
N ALA A 202 11.43 -3.50 -27.79
CA ALA A 202 12.24 -4.04 -28.87
C ALA A 202 13.18 -2.99 -29.48
N TYR A 203 12.71 -1.74 -29.59
CA TYR A 203 13.51 -0.64 -30.12
C TYR A 203 14.67 -0.26 -29.20
N TYR A 204 14.45 -0.12 -27.89
CA TYR A 204 15.46 0.43 -26.98
C TYR A 204 16.28 -0.66 -26.27
N ASN A 205 15.63 -1.74 -25.82
CA ASN A 205 16.26 -2.86 -25.11
C ASN A 205 16.61 -4.04 -26.02
N GLY A 206 16.23 -3.96 -27.30
CA GLY A 206 16.46 -5.00 -28.32
C GLY A 206 15.39 -6.08 -28.32
N ASP A 207 15.32 -6.87 -29.39
CA ASP A 207 14.31 -7.92 -29.60
C ASP A 207 14.20 -8.87 -28.41
N ILE A 208 15.33 -9.17 -27.76
CA ILE A 208 15.38 -10.08 -26.61
C ILE A 208 14.46 -9.63 -25.47
N ALA A 209 14.21 -8.32 -25.30
CA ALA A 209 13.32 -7.79 -24.27
C ALA A 209 11.87 -8.31 -24.41
N MET A 210 11.48 -8.74 -25.62
CA MET A 210 10.17 -9.35 -25.89
C MET A 210 10.09 -10.83 -25.48
N GLY A 211 11.18 -11.39 -24.98
CA GLY A 211 11.23 -12.77 -24.50
C GLY A 211 10.43 -12.97 -23.22
N TYR A 212 9.69 -14.08 -23.13
CA TYR A 212 9.00 -14.52 -21.90
C TYR A 212 9.33 -15.98 -21.57
N TYR A 213 9.16 -16.37 -20.32
CA TYR A 213 9.21 -17.77 -19.90
C TYR A 213 7.80 -18.39 -19.84
N ASP A 214 7.74 -19.69 -20.11
CA ASP A 214 6.50 -20.46 -20.03
C ASP A 214 6.69 -21.75 -19.21
N SER A 215 5.64 -22.57 -19.11
CA SER A 215 5.68 -23.83 -18.37
C SER A 215 6.74 -24.85 -18.84
N THR A 216 7.34 -24.67 -20.02
CA THR A 216 8.39 -25.54 -20.56
C THR A 216 9.79 -25.12 -20.13
N THR A 217 9.96 -23.89 -19.64
CA THR A 217 11.20 -23.42 -19.01
C THR A 217 11.42 -24.10 -17.67
N ALA A 218 12.64 -24.58 -17.43
CA ALA A 218 13.01 -25.24 -16.18
C ALA A 218 12.72 -24.32 -14.97
N GLY A 219 12.01 -24.85 -13.97
CA GLY A 219 11.62 -24.12 -12.76
C GLY A 219 10.27 -23.41 -12.85
N MET A 220 9.86 -22.92 -14.03
CA MET A 220 8.63 -22.12 -14.13
C MET A 220 7.37 -22.87 -13.74
N SER A 221 7.29 -24.18 -14.03
CA SER A 221 6.18 -25.01 -13.56
C SER A 221 6.08 -25.08 -12.04
N THR A 222 7.19 -25.04 -11.30
CA THR A 222 7.22 -24.95 -9.84
C THR A 222 6.71 -23.59 -9.36
N LEU A 223 7.19 -22.50 -9.97
CA LEU A 223 6.77 -21.15 -9.60
C LEU A 223 5.26 -20.95 -9.87
N TRP A 224 4.77 -21.39 -11.02
CA TRP A 224 3.36 -21.35 -11.39
C TRP A 224 2.50 -22.30 -10.55
N ALA A 225 3.05 -23.41 -10.05
CA ALA A 225 2.35 -24.27 -9.11
C ALA A 225 2.05 -23.53 -7.80
N TYR A 226 2.96 -22.69 -7.28
CA TYR A 226 2.69 -21.86 -6.11
C TYR A 226 1.61 -20.81 -6.39
N ALA A 227 1.66 -20.11 -7.53
CA ALA A 227 0.61 -19.17 -7.93
C ALA A 227 -0.76 -19.87 -8.04
N SER A 228 -0.81 -21.09 -8.58
CA SER A 228 -2.06 -21.86 -8.71
C SER A 228 -2.62 -22.36 -7.38
N GLN A 229 -1.74 -22.56 -6.40
CA GLN A 229 -2.13 -23.03 -5.07
C GLN A 229 -2.53 -21.87 -4.16
N PHE A 230 -1.95 -20.69 -4.33
CA PHE A 230 -2.14 -19.54 -3.45
C PHE A 230 -2.62 -18.32 -4.24
N ALA A 231 -2.12 -17.13 -3.92
CA ALA A 231 -2.57 -15.89 -4.52
C ALA A 231 -1.45 -15.20 -5.31
N LEU A 232 -1.78 -14.73 -6.51
CA LEU A 232 -0.94 -13.94 -7.42
C LEU A 232 -1.55 -12.54 -7.56
N ALA A 233 -0.73 -11.49 -7.63
CA ALA A 233 -1.16 -10.16 -8.02
C ALA A 233 -0.66 -9.85 -9.44
N ASP A 234 -1.57 -9.53 -10.36
CA ASP A 234 -1.25 -9.19 -11.76
C ASP A 234 -1.31 -7.69 -12.06
N HIS A 235 -1.63 -6.89 -11.05
CA HIS A 235 -1.54 -5.43 -11.03
C HIS A 235 -0.65 -4.93 -9.89
N TYR A 236 0.45 -5.64 -9.66
CA TYR A 236 1.49 -5.20 -8.73
C TYR A 236 2.63 -4.55 -9.50
N PHE A 237 2.96 -3.31 -9.16
CA PHE A 237 3.94 -2.50 -9.87
C PHE A 237 5.14 -2.18 -8.96
N GLN A 238 6.31 -1.98 -9.55
CA GLN A 238 7.39 -1.34 -8.80
C GLN A 238 6.97 0.10 -8.42
N SER A 239 7.40 0.58 -7.26
CA SER A 239 6.87 1.83 -6.69
C SER A 239 7.27 3.09 -7.45
N SER A 240 8.31 3.03 -8.27
CA SER A 240 8.82 4.16 -9.04
C SER A 240 9.48 3.70 -10.35
N TRP A 241 9.89 4.65 -11.21
CA TRP A 241 10.76 4.35 -12.36
C TRP A 241 12.22 4.05 -12.00
N GLY A 242 12.58 4.03 -10.71
CA GLY A 242 13.94 3.71 -10.27
C GLY A 242 14.27 2.22 -10.33
N GLU A 243 15.54 1.93 -10.09
CA GLU A 243 16.12 0.60 -9.82
C GLU A 243 16.49 0.49 -8.32
N ALA A 244 17.09 -0.61 -7.89
CA ALA A 244 17.65 -0.71 -6.54
C ALA A 244 18.66 0.43 -6.24
N PRO A 245 18.57 1.12 -5.08
CA PRO A 245 17.76 0.81 -3.90
C PRO A 245 16.39 1.51 -3.85
N THR A 246 16.01 2.32 -4.84
CA THR A 246 14.84 3.21 -4.75
C THR A 246 13.56 2.45 -4.43
N ASN A 247 13.29 1.35 -5.16
CA ASN A 247 12.07 0.58 -4.96
C ASN A 247 12.03 -0.14 -3.60
N GLN A 248 13.20 -0.58 -3.08
CA GLN A 248 13.32 -1.13 -1.73
C GLN A 248 13.14 -0.04 -0.66
N LEU A 249 13.56 1.20 -0.91
CA LEU A 249 13.30 2.33 -0.01
C LEU A 249 11.80 2.64 0.08
N TYR A 250 11.08 2.64 -1.05
CA TYR A 250 9.62 2.70 -1.04
C TYR A 250 9.01 1.54 -0.24
N MET A 251 9.54 0.33 -0.36
CA MET A 251 9.06 -0.84 0.39
C MET A 251 9.16 -0.66 1.91
N VAL A 252 10.23 -0.02 2.42
CA VAL A 252 10.45 0.10 3.87
C VAL A 252 10.04 1.44 4.47
N ALA A 253 9.85 2.47 3.64
CA ALA A 253 9.63 3.83 4.14
C ALA A 253 8.65 4.68 3.31
N ALA A 254 8.07 4.12 2.24
CA ALA A 254 7.19 4.81 1.29
C ALA A 254 7.79 6.12 0.73
N ASN A 255 9.11 6.19 0.66
CA ASN A 255 9.87 7.34 0.20
C ASN A 255 11.30 6.87 -0.12
N ASP A 256 11.89 7.38 -1.20
CA ASP A 256 13.28 7.18 -1.61
C ASP A 256 14.17 8.41 -1.33
N ASN A 257 13.60 9.43 -0.67
CA ASN A 257 14.23 10.69 -0.28
C ASN A 257 14.56 11.64 -1.45
N ASP A 258 14.08 11.35 -2.67
CA ASP A 258 14.38 12.09 -3.91
C ASP A 258 15.89 12.40 -4.09
N GLN A 259 16.77 11.56 -3.53
CA GLN A 259 18.22 11.75 -3.62
C GLN A 259 18.73 11.21 -4.96
N ASN A 260 19.78 11.83 -5.49
CA ASN A 260 20.46 11.29 -6.66
C ASN A 260 21.14 9.96 -6.30
N PHE A 261 20.83 8.90 -7.05
CA PHE A 261 21.45 7.56 -6.97
C PHE A 261 22.98 7.56 -6.83
N SER A 262 23.66 8.58 -7.37
CA SER A 262 25.12 8.72 -7.30
C SER A 262 25.68 8.97 -5.89
N VAL A 263 24.81 9.13 -4.87
CA VAL A 263 25.18 9.46 -3.49
C VAL A 263 24.38 8.58 -2.51
N ASN A 264 24.68 7.28 -2.49
CA ASN A 264 24.01 6.32 -1.60
C ASN A 264 24.81 6.09 -0.30
N PRO A 265 24.20 6.25 0.88
CA PRO A 265 24.86 6.08 2.17
C PRO A 265 24.88 4.60 2.58
N PHE A 266 25.68 3.76 1.92
CA PHE A 266 25.84 2.37 2.34
C PHE A 266 26.61 2.31 3.66
N TYR A 267 26.14 1.51 4.59
CA TYR A 267 26.74 1.39 5.93
C TYR A 267 27.35 -0.01 6.14
N PRO A 268 28.12 -0.23 7.23
CA PRO A 268 28.77 -1.52 7.52
C PRO A 268 27.80 -2.71 7.44
N PRO A 269 28.31 -3.94 7.20
CA PRO A 269 29.61 -4.43 7.65
C PRO A 269 30.77 -4.31 6.65
N CYS A 270 30.51 -4.20 5.36
CA CYS A 270 31.55 -4.38 4.34
C CYS A 270 32.04 -3.12 3.64
N GLN A 271 31.28 -2.03 3.69
CA GLN A 271 31.69 -0.74 3.16
C GLN A 271 31.67 0.33 4.24
N ALA A 272 32.69 1.18 4.23
CA ALA A 272 32.66 2.41 5.02
C ALA A 272 31.64 3.37 4.38
N PRO A 273 30.90 4.15 5.17
CA PRO A 273 29.98 5.12 4.62
C PRO A 273 30.68 6.05 3.65
N GLU A 274 30.13 6.16 2.44
CA GLU A 274 30.57 7.16 1.46
C GLU A 274 30.57 8.53 2.17
N PRO A 275 31.73 9.21 2.34
CA PRO A 275 31.83 10.37 3.22
C PRO A 275 30.92 11.55 2.83
N SER A 276 30.52 11.60 1.56
CA SER A 276 29.58 12.57 1.01
C SER A 276 28.12 12.13 1.07
N ALA A 277 27.84 10.88 1.42
CA ALA A 277 26.49 10.35 1.46
C ALA A 277 25.82 10.64 2.80
N MET A 278 24.71 11.35 2.74
CA MET A 278 23.91 11.68 3.92
C MET A 278 23.01 10.49 4.25
N PRO A 279 23.11 9.88 5.44
CA PRO A 279 22.20 8.82 5.84
C PRO A 279 20.76 9.30 5.83
N TYR A 280 19.85 8.37 5.55
CA TYR A 280 18.42 8.63 5.65
C TYR A 280 17.99 8.72 7.12
N THR A 281 17.28 9.78 7.46
CA THR A 281 16.82 10.07 8.83
C THR A 281 15.30 10.10 8.96
N PHE A 282 14.58 9.96 7.85
CA PHE A 282 13.13 9.80 7.87
C PHE A 282 12.76 8.42 8.39
N THR A 283 11.56 8.33 8.97
CA THR A 283 11.07 7.11 9.60
C THR A 283 10.90 5.99 8.59
N ASN A 284 11.39 4.80 8.94
CA ASN A 284 11.14 3.56 8.21
C ASN A 284 10.30 2.59 9.05
N VAL A 285 9.91 1.45 8.47
CA VAL A 285 9.07 0.43 9.11
C VAL A 285 9.73 -0.20 10.34
N ALA A 286 11.05 -0.36 10.33
CA ALA A 286 11.78 -0.91 11.47
C ALA A 286 11.72 0.02 12.70
N ASP A 287 11.72 1.34 12.50
CA ASP A 287 11.47 2.32 13.57
C ASP A 287 10.07 2.13 14.17
N GLN A 288 9.06 1.96 13.31
CA GLN A 288 7.67 1.75 13.74
C GLN A 288 7.52 0.45 14.53
N LEU A 289 8.11 -0.65 14.04
CA LEU A 289 8.11 -1.95 14.70
C LEU A 289 8.83 -1.88 16.06
N ALA A 290 10.00 -1.25 16.12
CA ALA A 290 10.75 -1.03 17.35
C ALA A 290 9.93 -0.24 18.39
N SER A 291 9.18 0.79 17.97
CA SER A 291 8.32 1.59 18.86
C SER A 291 7.18 0.77 19.51
N LYS A 292 6.83 -0.37 18.93
CA LYS A 292 5.82 -1.32 19.42
C LYS A 292 6.42 -2.61 19.98
N GLN A 293 7.74 -2.68 20.12
CA GLN A 293 8.47 -3.87 20.56
C GLN A 293 8.19 -5.10 19.68
N ILE A 294 7.92 -4.89 18.39
CA ILE A 294 7.77 -5.96 17.40
C ILE A 294 9.14 -6.26 16.81
N SER A 295 9.52 -7.53 16.81
CA SER A 295 10.80 -7.96 16.26
C SER A 295 10.80 -7.85 14.73
N TRP A 296 11.93 -7.43 14.19
CA TRP A 296 12.17 -7.38 12.75
C TRP A 296 13.58 -7.89 12.43
N GLY A 297 13.81 -8.30 11.19
CA GLY A 297 15.14 -8.68 10.71
C GLY A 297 15.30 -8.56 9.20
N THR A 298 16.54 -8.41 8.75
CA THR A 298 16.93 -8.65 7.35
C THR A 298 17.90 -9.82 7.30
N TYR A 299 17.72 -10.67 6.31
CA TYR A 299 18.46 -11.92 6.10
C TYR A 299 18.98 -11.94 4.68
N GLN A 300 20.17 -11.40 4.49
CA GLN A 300 20.78 -11.26 3.18
C GLN A 300 21.87 -12.32 2.98
N GLN A 301 21.85 -13.06 1.87
CA GLN A 301 22.92 -14.02 1.57
C GLN A 301 24.24 -13.28 1.32
N GLY A 302 25.29 -13.63 2.07
CA GLY A 302 26.60 -12.98 1.96
C GLY A 302 26.76 -11.73 2.84
N TYR A 303 25.78 -11.41 3.68
CA TYR A 303 25.89 -10.27 4.59
C TYR A 303 27.07 -10.44 5.56
N GLY A 304 27.99 -9.48 5.57
CA GLY A 304 29.23 -9.55 6.35
C GLY A 304 30.40 -10.26 5.65
N ASP A 305 30.18 -10.88 4.48
CA ASP A 305 31.26 -11.32 3.59
C ASP A 305 31.46 -10.31 2.46
N CYS A 306 32.51 -9.51 2.56
CA CYS A 306 32.73 -8.36 1.68
C CYS A 306 33.11 -8.73 0.24
N ALA A 307 33.29 -10.02 -0.05
CA ALA A 307 33.42 -10.52 -1.41
C ALA A 307 32.06 -10.74 -2.10
N SER A 308 30.98 -10.90 -1.33
CA SER A 308 29.65 -11.29 -1.84
C SER A 308 28.50 -10.40 -1.37
N ASP A 309 28.71 -9.53 -0.38
CA ASP A 309 27.73 -8.56 0.14
C ASP A 309 27.27 -7.57 -0.95
N GLN A 310 25.96 -7.37 -1.05
CA GLN A 310 25.29 -6.45 -1.99
C GLN A 310 24.48 -5.41 -1.20
N PRO A 311 25.15 -4.38 -0.64
CA PRO A 311 24.48 -3.41 0.23
C PRO A 311 23.39 -2.59 -0.49
N LEU A 312 23.47 -2.49 -1.83
CA LEU A 312 22.43 -1.93 -2.71
C LEU A 312 21.03 -2.52 -2.51
N HIS A 313 20.95 -3.78 -2.09
CA HIS A 313 19.67 -4.49 -2.04
C HIS A 313 19.04 -4.47 -0.64
N ASN A 314 19.74 -3.88 0.35
CA ASN A 314 19.30 -3.85 1.74
C ASN A 314 19.01 -2.42 2.20
N ALA A 315 17.84 -1.92 1.81
CA ALA A 315 17.43 -0.52 2.06
C ALA A 315 17.51 -0.09 3.53
N LEU A 316 17.30 -1.00 4.50
CA LEU A 316 17.42 -0.66 5.92
C LEU A 316 18.85 -0.32 6.33
N GLN A 317 19.89 -0.71 5.57
CA GLN A 317 21.25 -0.29 5.87
C GLN A 317 21.41 1.23 5.79
N TYR A 318 20.62 1.92 4.96
CA TYR A 318 20.80 3.32 4.57
C TYR A 318 20.35 4.33 5.64
N PHE A 319 19.64 3.87 6.67
CA PHE A 319 19.05 4.74 7.68
C PHE A 319 19.93 4.82 8.92
N THR A 320 20.07 6.01 9.51
CA THR A 320 20.80 6.16 10.78
C THR A 320 20.25 5.31 11.91
N SER A 321 18.94 5.02 11.90
CA SER A 321 18.27 4.29 12.97
C SER A 321 18.46 2.78 12.91
N THR A 322 18.81 2.24 11.74
CA THR A 322 18.91 0.80 11.50
C THR A 322 20.26 0.36 10.97
N ASN A 323 21.13 1.28 10.56
CA ASN A 323 22.48 0.95 10.12
C ASN A 323 23.23 0.11 11.18
N ALA A 324 23.99 -0.89 10.72
CA ALA A 324 24.74 -1.81 11.57
C ALA A 324 23.92 -2.48 12.70
N SER A 325 22.59 -2.56 12.56
CA SER A 325 21.71 -3.21 13.54
C SER A 325 22.02 -4.70 13.65
N PRO A 326 21.99 -5.30 14.86
CA PRO A 326 22.12 -6.76 15.04
C PRO A 326 20.95 -7.54 14.41
N ASN A 327 19.89 -6.84 13.98
CA ASN A 327 18.76 -7.42 13.25
C ASN A 327 19.06 -7.63 11.75
N MET A 328 20.20 -7.13 11.27
CA MET A 328 20.70 -7.41 9.93
C MET A 328 21.71 -8.55 10.01
N GLN A 329 21.39 -9.65 9.34
CA GLN A 329 22.10 -10.90 9.49
C GLN A 329 22.28 -11.59 8.14
N ASP A 330 23.26 -12.49 8.09
CA ASP A 330 23.37 -13.40 6.96
C ASP A 330 22.17 -14.37 6.92
N TYR A 331 21.80 -14.77 5.70
CA TYR A 331 20.72 -15.73 5.46
C TYR A 331 20.85 -17.05 6.24
N SER A 332 22.05 -17.48 6.61
CA SER A 332 22.25 -18.64 7.49
C SER A 332 21.45 -18.55 8.79
N GLN A 333 21.25 -17.33 9.33
CA GLN A 333 20.48 -17.12 10.55
C GLN A 333 18.97 -17.21 10.33
N PHE A 334 18.46 -16.93 9.11
CA PHE A 334 17.05 -17.15 8.77
C PHE A 334 16.67 -18.60 9.00
N SER A 335 17.49 -19.51 8.49
CA SER A 335 17.24 -20.95 8.60
C SER A 335 17.21 -21.43 10.05
N VAL A 336 18.12 -20.92 10.88
CA VAL A 336 18.15 -21.22 12.31
C VAL A 336 16.89 -20.68 13.01
N ALA A 337 16.49 -19.45 12.68
CA ALA A 337 15.32 -18.82 13.29
C ALA A 337 14.00 -19.54 12.93
N VAL A 338 13.84 -19.98 11.67
CA VAL A 338 12.69 -20.78 11.24
C VAL A 338 12.64 -22.12 11.97
N GLN A 339 13.77 -22.83 12.06
CA GLN A 339 13.83 -24.14 12.72
C GLN A 339 13.52 -24.06 14.22
N ASN A 340 13.96 -22.99 14.88
CA ASN A 340 13.74 -22.78 16.31
C ASN A 340 12.38 -22.13 16.62
N GLY A 341 11.60 -21.73 15.61
CA GLY A 341 10.36 -20.98 15.79
C GLY A 341 10.57 -19.59 16.41
N THR A 342 11.73 -18.98 16.19
CA THR A 342 12.13 -17.68 16.75
C THR A 342 12.26 -16.61 15.67
N LEU A 343 11.68 -16.82 14.48
CA LEU A 343 11.73 -15.86 13.40
C LEU A 343 11.10 -14.51 13.85
N PRO A 344 11.66 -13.35 13.49
CA PRO A 344 11.04 -12.07 13.78
C PRO A 344 9.63 -11.93 13.21
N GLY A 345 8.86 -11.00 13.77
CA GLY A 345 7.53 -10.68 13.26
C GLY A 345 7.57 -10.21 11.79
N VAL A 346 8.59 -9.42 11.43
CA VAL A 346 8.84 -9.01 10.03
C VAL A 346 10.24 -9.42 9.61
N SER A 347 10.37 -10.19 8.54
CA SER A 347 11.65 -10.66 8.02
C SER A 347 11.79 -10.37 6.54
N PHE A 348 12.79 -9.57 6.15
CA PHE A 348 13.14 -9.36 4.75
C PHE A 348 14.25 -10.34 4.36
N VAL A 349 14.05 -11.13 3.32
CA VAL A 349 15.02 -12.09 2.78
C VAL A 349 15.54 -11.58 1.45
N ILE A 350 16.86 -11.43 1.35
CA ILE A 350 17.53 -10.86 0.19
C ILE A 350 18.54 -11.92 -0.33
N PRO A 351 18.20 -12.65 -1.40
CA PRO A 351 19.09 -13.68 -1.94
C PRO A 351 20.34 -13.07 -2.58
N SER A 352 21.34 -13.91 -2.84
CA SER A 352 22.56 -13.49 -3.54
C SER A 352 22.33 -13.42 -5.06
N ALA A 353 23.27 -12.81 -5.79
CA ALA A 353 23.29 -12.78 -7.27
C ALA A 353 23.15 -14.15 -7.96
N THR A 354 23.40 -15.24 -7.24
CA THR A 354 23.18 -16.60 -7.76
C THR A 354 21.70 -17.01 -7.71
N ASN A 355 20.96 -16.53 -6.72
CA ASN A 355 19.64 -17.03 -6.33
C ASN A 355 18.51 -15.99 -6.46
N ASP A 356 18.84 -14.71 -6.64
CA ASP A 356 17.90 -13.59 -6.68
C ASP A 356 17.09 -13.48 -7.99
N MET A 357 17.39 -14.34 -8.97
CA MET A 357 16.79 -14.35 -10.31
C MET A 357 17.14 -13.15 -11.20
N HIS A 358 18.15 -12.36 -10.85
CA HIS A 358 18.61 -11.27 -11.68
C HIS A 358 19.16 -11.80 -13.03
N PRO A 359 18.66 -11.34 -14.19
CA PRO A 359 19.21 -11.69 -15.49
C PRO A 359 20.68 -11.24 -15.66
N GLY A 360 21.47 -11.92 -16.49
CA GLY A 360 22.83 -11.50 -16.83
C GLY A 360 23.97 -12.10 -16.00
N TYR A 361 23.70 -12.79 -14.88
CA TYR A 361 24.74 -13.50 -14.10
C TYR A 361 25.08 -14.90 -14.62
N PHE A 362 24.67 -15.25 -15.85
CA PHE A 362 24.83 -16.57 -16.45
C PHE A 362 24.18 -17.73 -15.66
N ASN A 363 23.30 -17.42 -14.72
CA ASN A 363 22.50 -18.41 -13.99
C ASN A 363 21.13 -18.55 -14.66
N PRO A 364 20.65 -19.79 -14.91
CA PRO A 364 19.30 -19.98 -15.41
C PRO A 364 18.28 -19.66 -14.31
N ILE A 365 17.09 -19.16 -14.69
CA ILE A 365 15.99 -18.82 -13.78
C ILE A 365 15.66 -19.95 -12.79
N SER A 366 15.85 -21.20 -13.22
CA SER A 366 15.66 -22.39 -12.39
C SER A 366 16.47 -22.41 -11.08
N VAL A 367 17.64 -21.76 -11.03
CA VAL A 367 18.47 -21.72 -9.81
C VAL A 367 17.78 -20.90 -8.72
N GLY A 368 17.32 -19.70 -9.05
CA GLY A 368 16.54 -18.90 -8.11
C GLY A 368 15.21 -19.58 -7.74
N VAL A 369 14.56 -20.27 -8.67
CA VAL A 369 13.32 -21.00 -8.36
C VAL A 369 13.59 -22.17 -7.40
N GLN A 370 14.71 -22.86 -7.52
CA GLN A 370 15.11 -23.92 -6.58
C GLN A 370 15.39 -23.36 -5.18
N PHE A 371 16.08 -22.22 -5.09
CA PHE A 371 16.28 -21.52 -3.81
C PHE A 371 14.93 -21.17 -3.17
N LEU A 372 14.03 -20.56 -3.95
CA LEU A 372 12.71 -20.14 -3.48
C LEU A 372 11.85 -21.33 -3.02
N ASP A 373 11.81 -22.43 -3.79
CA ASP A 373 11.12 -23.67 -3.43
C ASP A 373 11.65 -24.26 -2.11
N ALA A 374 12.97 -24.26 -1.92
CA ALA A 374 13.59 -24.73 -0.67
C ALA A 374 13.21 -23.85 0.53
N LEU A 375 13.24 -22.53 0.38
CA LEU A 375 12.82 -21.57 1.42
C LEU A 375 11.35 -21.78 1.79
N ILE A 376 10.45 -21.84 0.81
CA ILE A 376 9.02 -22.03 1.05
C ILE A 376 8.77 -23.34 1.78
N LYS A 377 9.36 -24.45 1.32
CA LYS A 377 9.21 -25.77 1.95
C LYS A 377 9.74 -25.78 3.38
N GLN A 378 10.86 -25.12 3.63
CA GLN A 378 11.42 -24.99 4.98
C GLN A 378 10.43 -24.30 5.92
N VAL A 379 9.86 -23.16 5.51
CA VAL A 379 8.84 -22.45 6.31
C VAL A 379 7.58 -23.30 6.47
N GLN A 380 7.06 -23.91 5.40
CA GLN A 380 5.86 -24.77 5.45
C GLN A 380 6.01 -25.98 6.39
N SER A 381 7.23 -26.51 6.52
CA SER A 381 7.54 -27.63 7.42
C SER A 381 7.76 -27.23 8.87
N SER A 382 7.86 -25.93 9.17
CA SER A 382 8.20 -25.41 10.49
C SER A 382 6.98 -25.16 11.38
N SER A 383 7.22 -24.94 12.67
CA SER A 383 6.17 -24.61 13.64
C SER A 383 5.50 -23.25 13.41
N ILE A 384 6.13 -22.34 12.65
CA ILE A 384 5.61 -20.99 12.41
C ILE A 384 4.64 -20.91 11.23
N TRP A 385 4.53 -21.97 10.40
CA TRP A 385 3.78 -21.92 9.14
C TRP A 385 2.32 -21.48 9.31
N SER A 386 1.62 -21.99 10.34
CA SER A 386 0.18 -21.79 10.52
C SER A 386 -0.25 -20.32 10.67
N SER A 387 0.68 -19.44 11.05
CA SER A 387 0.46 -18.02 11.24
C SER A 387 1.46 -17.15 10.45
N SER A 388 2.10 -17.72 9.43
CA SER A 388 3.06 -17.02 8.58
C SER A 388 2.48 -16.66 7.21
N ALA A 389 2.99 -15.58 6.62
CA ALA A 389 2.84 -15.29 5.20
C ALA A 389 4.22 -15.08 4.58
N ILE A 390 4.45 -15.72 3.44
CA ILE A 390 5.60 -15.47 2.57
C ILE A 390 5.11 -14.63 1.40
N ILE A 391 5.66 -13.44 1.25
CA ILE A 391 5.43 -12.54 0.14
C ILE A 391 6.65 -12.62 -0.75
N ILE A 392 6.44 -12.94 -2.02
CA ILE A 392 7.51 -13.01 -3.02
C ILE A 392 7.27 -11.87 -3.98
N THR A 393 8.24 -10.99 -4.13
CA THR A 393 8.20 -9.86 -5.08
C THR A 393 9.55 -9.75 -5.77
N PHE A 394 9.57 -9.03 -6.88
CA PHE A 394 10.78 -8.52 -7.49
C PHE A 394 10.89 -7.03 -7.16
N ASP A 395 12.07 -6.45 -7.23
CA ASP A 395 12.27 -5.03 -6.93
C ASP A 395 12.00 -4.10 -8.12
N ASP A 396 12.28 -4.57 -9.35
CA ASP A 396 11.97 -3.88 -10.59
C ASP A 396 11.81 -4.84 -11.79
N GLY A 397 11.40 -4.30 -12.94
CA GLY A 397 11.07 -5.06 -14.15
C GLY A 397 12.26 -5.54 -14.99
N GLY A 398 13.49 -5.14 -14.68
CA GLY A 398 14.72 -5.55 -15.35
C GLY A 398 14.84 -5.19 -16.84
N GLY A 399 14.03 -4.23 -17.31
CA GLY A 399 13.97 -3.85 -18.74
C GLY A 399 13.23 -4.83 -19.65
N TRP A 400 12.63 -5.88 -19.09
CA TRP A 400 11.84 -6.86 -19.85
C TRP A 400 10.46 -6.33 -20.19
N TYR A 401 9.92 -6.78 -21.33
CA TYR A 401 8.62 -6.33 -21.81
C TYR A 401 7.53 -6.61 -20.79
N ASP A 402 6.71 -5.58 -20.55
CA ASP A 402 5.39 -5.69 -19.95
C ASP A 402 4.42 -4.84 -20.75
N HIS A 403 3.24 -5.37 -21.04
CA HIS A 403 2.28 -4.72 -21.91
C HIS A 403 1.41 -3.67 -21.19
N VAL A 404 1.35 -3.69 -19.85
CA VAL A 404 0.47 -2.81 -19.09
C VAL A 404 1.20 -1.52 -18.76
N ALA A 405 0.64 -0.41 -19.23
CA ALA A 405 1.15 0.92 -18.90
C ALA A 405 0.99 1.21 -17.38
N PRO A 406 2.06 1.58 -16.67
CA PRO A 406 2.01 1.87 -15.25
C PRO A 406 1.05 3.02 -14.88
N PRO A 407 0.19 2.86 -13.86
CA PRO A 407 -0.64 3.92 -13.34
C PRO A 407 0.18 5.11 -12.81
N GLN A 408 -0.28 6.33 -13.11
CA GLN A 408 0.31 7.56 -12.59
C GLN A 408 -0.47 8.01 -11.34
N ILE A 409 0.00 7.60 -10.16
CA ILE A 409 -0.71 7.85 -8.88
C ILE A 409 -0.20 9.08 -8.12
N ASP A 410 0.94 9.63 -8.53
CA ASP A 410 1.55 10.87 -8.05
C ASP A 410 2.51 11.43 -9.12
N ASN A 411 3.41 12.35 -8.75
CA ASN A 411 4.36 12.95 -9.67
C ASN A 411 5.48 12.00 -10.11
N GLN A 412 5.77 10.94 -9.34
CA GLN A 412 6.75 9.92 -9.73
C GLN A 412 6.08 8.83 -10.57
N GLY A 413 4.81 8.52 -10.30
CA GLY A 413 4.09 7.40 -10.92
C GLY A 413 4.56 6.04 -10.41
N LEU A 414 3.90 4.98 -10.85
CA LEU A 414 4.40 3.61 -10.69
C LEU A 414 5.34 3.28 -11.85
N GLY A 415 6.27 2.34 -11.65
CA GLY A 415 7.03 1.73 -12.74
C GLY A 415 6.33 0.45 -13.25
N PHE A 416 7.05 -0.41 -13.99
CA PHE A 416 6.45 -1.60 -14.60
C PHE A 416 5.91 -2.62 -13.59
N ARG A 417 5.00 -3.47 -14.07
CA ARG A 417 4.50 -4.59 -13.27
C ARG A 417 5.63 -5.55 -12.95
N VAL A 418 5.63 -6.04 -11.71
CA VAL A 418 6.55 -7.07 -11.23
C VAL A 418 5.74 -8.22 -10.62
N PRO A 419 6.18 -9.48 -10.77
CA PRO A 419 5.48 -10.61 -10.18
C PRO A 419 5.38 -10.47 -8.66
N THR A 420 4.18 -10.67 -8.09
CA THR A 420 4.01 -10.74 -6.64
C THR A 420 3.07 -11.86 -6.23
N LEU A 421 3.54 -12.73 -5.33
CA LEU A 421 2.79 -13.86 -4.79
C LEU A 421 2.67 -13.77 -3.28
N VAL A 422 1.56 -14.24 -2.74
CA VAL A 422 1.37 -14.48 -1.30
C VAL A 422 1.17 -15.97 -1.07
N ILE A 423 2.05 -16.57 -0.28
CA ILE A 423 2.01 -17.98 0.14
C ILE A 423 1.75 -18.03 1.64
N SER A 424 0.55 -18.46 2.04
CA SER A 424 0.13 -18.51 3.43
C SER A 424 -1.04 -19.48 3.60
N PRO A 425 -1.23 -20.10 4.78
CA PRO A 425 -2.49 -20.77 5.12
C PRO A 425 -3.70 -19.83 5.10
N LEU A 426 -3.45 -18.53 5.24
CA LEU A 426 -4.46 -17.46 5.24
C LEU A 426 -4.56 -16.78 3.87
N ALA A 427 -3.81 -17.22 2.86
CA ALA A 427 -3.94 -16.70 1.50
C ALA A 427 -5.21 -17.25 0.84
N LYS A 428 -5.80 -16.47 -0.08
CA LYS A 428 -6.77 -17.04 -1.03
C LYS A 428 -6.06 -18.11 -1.88
N HIS A 429 -6.79 -19.17 -2.24
CA HIS A 429 -6.24 -20.29 -3.00
C HIS A 429 -6.62 -20.20 -4.48
N GLY A 430 -5.64 -20.33 -5.37
CA GLY A 430 -5.84 -20.23 -6.81
C GLY A 430 -6.49 -18.90 -7.20
N TYR A 431 -6.04 -17.80 -6.60
CA TYR A 431 -6.64 -16.48 -6.76
C TYR A 431 -5.70 -15.51 -7.47
N VAL A 432 -6.25 -14.67 -8.33
CA VAL A 432 -5.51 -13.57 -8.99
C VAL A 432 -6.14 -12.25 -8.58
N SER A 433 -5.36 -11.40 -7.91
CA SER A 433 -5.76 -10.05 -7.53
C SER A 433 -5.44 -9.06 -8.64
N HIS A 434 -6.45 -8.27 -9.00
CA HIS A 434 -6.37 -7.16 -9.95
C HIS A 434 -6.29 -5.78 -9.28
N VAL A 435 -6.17 -5.76 -7.95
CA VAL A 435 -6.02 -4.51 -7.20
C VAL A 435 -4.66 -3.90 -7.57
N VAL A 436 -4.66 -2.62 -7.92
CA VAL A 436 -3.41 -1.87 -8.18
C VAL A 436 -2.63 -1.75 -6.88
N MET A 437 -1.47 -2.40 -6.84
CA MET A 437 -0.56 -2.47 -5.70
C MET A 437 0.87 -2.11 -6.13
N ASP A 438 1.73 -1.89 -5.15
CA ASP A 438 3.16 -1.62 -5.32
C ASP A 438 3.95 -2.04 -4.07
N HIS A 439 5.28 -1.79 -4.00
CA HIS A 439 6.07 -2.17 -2.82
C HIS A 439 5.60 -1.52 -1.52
N VAL A 440 4.99 -0.34 -1.59
CA VAL A 440 4.38 0.33 -0.42
C VAL A 440 3.15 -0.44 0.08
N SER A 441 2.54 -1.28 -0.75
CA SER A 441 1.44 -2.17 -0.34
C SER A 441 1.90 -3.27 0.62
N ILE A 442 3.16 -3.74 0.52
CA ILE A 442 3.79 -4.63 1.53
C ILE A 442 3.93 -3.89 2.86
N LEU A 443 4.39 -2.65 2.84
CA LEU A 443 4.47 -1.80 4.04
C LEU A 443 3.11 -1.64 4.69
N LYS A 444 2.06 -1.38 3.90
CA LYS A 444 0.68 -1.26 4.42
C LYS A 444 0.20 -2.55 5.08
N LEU A 445 0.52 -3.72 4.51
CA LEU A 445 0.16 -5.00 5.13
C LEU A 445 0.85 -5.16 6.50
N ILE A 446 2.15 -4.85 6.59
CA ILE A 446 2.89 -4.85 7.86
C ILE A 446 2.22 -3.88 8.85
N GLN A 447 1.94 -2.66 8.41
CA GLN A 447 1.34 -1.65 9.27
C GLN A 447 -0.06 -2.05 9.75
N TRP A 448 -0.91 -2.60 8.88
CA TRP A 448 -2.20 -3.15 9.27
C TRP A 448 -2.04 -4.28 10.30
N ASN A 449 -1.11 -5.22 10.05
CA ASN A 449 -0.91 -6.40 10.88
C ASN A 449 -0.42 -6.06 12.30
N TRP A 450 0.31 -4.96 12.51
CA TRP A 450 0.73 -4.52 13.86
C TRP A 450 0.15 -3.17 14.29
N ASN A 451 -0.90 -2.69 13.63
CA ASN A 451 -1.59 -1.43 13.95
C ASN A 451 -0.62 -0.21 14.03
N LEU A 452 0.22 -0.09 13.00
CA LEU A 452 1.15 1.02 12.81
C LEU A 452 0.50 2.05 11.88
N PRO A 453 0.78 3.37 12.06
CA PRO A 453 0.23 4.40 11.19
C PRO A 453 0.93 4.43 9.83
N ASN A 454 0.27 4.99 8.81
CA ASN A 454 0.94 5.34 7.55
C ASN A 454 2.07 6.36 7.81
N LEU A 455 3.17 6.24 7.08
CA LEU A 455 4.33 7.15 7.17
C LEU A 455 4.08 8.49 6.48
N ASN A 456 3.37 8.48 5.35
CA ASN A 456 3.14 9.66 4.51
C ASN A 456 1.92 9.47 3.57
N LEU A 457 1.68 10.44 2.67
CA LEU A 457 0.56 10.38 1.71
C LEU A 457 0.73 9.27 0.67
N ARG A 458 1.96 9.00 0.20
CA ARG A 458 2.25 7.89 -0.71
C ARG A 458 1.87 6.54 -0.09
N ASN A 459 2.21 6.36 1.19
CA ASN A 459 1.79 5.23 1.99
C ASN A 459 0.28 5.10 2.09
N ALA A 460 -0.45 6.20 2.29
CA ALA A 460 -1.91 6.15 2.36
C ALA A 460 -2.55 5.76 1.01
N ALA A 461 -2.00 6.25 -0.11
CA ALA A 461 -2.56 6.09 -1.45
C ALA A 461 -2.39 4.69 -2.06
N SER A 462 -1.41 3.91 -1.59
CA SER A 462 -1.04 2.62 -2.18
C SER A 462 -2.11 1.53 -1.97
N GLY A 463 -2.12 0.50 -2.82
CA GLY A 463 -3.06 -0.62 -2.76
C GLY A 463 -2.98 -1.43 -1.46
N ASP A 464 -3.99 -2.27 -1.21
CA ASP A 464 -4.04 -3.10 -0.01
C ASP A 464 -3.86 -4.58 -0.36
N MET A 465 -2.79 -5.20 0.15
CA MET A 465 -2.52 -6.62 -0.05
C MET A 465 -3.51 -7.54 0.66
N LEU A 466 -4.39 -7.03 1.54
CA LEU A 466 -5.43 -7.83 2.18
C LEU A 466 -6.37 -8.51 1.16
N ASP A 467 -6.46 -8.02 -0.09
CA ASP A 467 -7.19 -8.72 -1.14
C ASP A 467 -6.60 -10.10 -1.49
N LEU A 468 -5.33 -10.36 -1.17
CA LEU A 468 -4.68 -11.66 -1.41
C LEU A 468 -4.96 -12.67 -0.28
N PHE A 469 -5.63 -12.25 0.80
CA PHE A 469 -5.89 -13.05 1.99
C PHE A 469 -7.38 -13.40 2.17
N GLN A 470 -7.62 -14.49 2.89
CA GLN A 470 -8.90 -14.91 3.46
C GLN A 470 -8.66 -15.29 4.93
N PHE A 471 -9.08 -14.41 5.83
CA PHE A 471 -8.88 -14.57 7.27
C PHE A 471 -10.05 -15.26 7.97
#